data_AF-A0A919WLD7-F1
#
_entry.id   AF-A0A919WLD7-F1
#
_cell.length_a   1.000
_cell.length_b   1.000
_cell.length_c   1.000
_cell.angle_alpha   90.00
_cell.angle_beta   90.00
_cell.angle_gamma   90.00
#
_symmetry.space_group_name_H-M   'P 1'
#
loop_
_entity.id
_entity.type
_entity.pdbx_description
1 polymer ?
#
loop_
_entity_poly.entity_id
_entity_poly.type
_entity_poly.pdbx_seq_one_letter_code
_entity_poly.pdbx_strand_id
1 'polypeptide(L)'
;MLNSTQPDLLKLSSNFSKMLKKRFGKGPESCLTVLNKGRLYIFVRNFITPAEEVLIENEEWELANHFRSAVFDSVIQEFIAKASKVLEIDFKYFFHDWNYSSNTGLVFLEHLHVDEEKVILDSQSNRFLKVVEEIGLQLHKKPEEIRMFMNTHNMCGIEISGIQTHLETLLFKNGNSHFLQQHLTHIKQGYLKHKKQLESILNYSVDDVFVMCDYERNRYVLFLIFSKKAI
;
A
#
# COMPACT_ATOMS: atom_id res chain seq x y z
N MET A 1 -2.54 -25.89 -1.79
CA MET A 1 -1.53 -24.98 -2.36
C MET A 1 -2.10 -24.42 -3.65
N LEU A 2 -2.53 -23.16 -3.65
CA LEU A 2 -3.03 -22.47 -4.84
C LEU A 2 -1.83 -21.89 -5.59
N ASN A 3 -1.30 -22.64 -6.56
CA ASN A 3 -0.31 -22.11 -7.50
C ASN A 3 -1.05 -21.29 -8.55
N SER A 4 -1.37 -20.03 -8.24
CA SER A 4 -1.77 -19.09 -9.29
C SER A 4 -0.68 -19.07 -10.35
N THR A 5 -1.04 -19.25 -11.62
CA THR A 5 -0.03 -19.29 -12.68
C THR A 5 0.41 -17.87 -13.03
N GLN A 6 1.67 -17.69 -13.44
CA GLN A 6 2.16 -16.38 -13.95
C GLN A 6 1.25 -15.78 -15.05
N PRO A 7 0.69 -16.59 -15.99
CA PRO A 7 -0.36 -16.13 -16.91
C PRO A 7 -1.59 -15.49 -16.24
N ASP A 8 -2.06 -16.02 -15.11
CA ASP A 8 -3.23 -15.48 -14.41
C ASP A 8 -2.94 -14.09 -13.83
N LEU A 9 -1.76 -13.91 -13.23
CA LEU A 9 -1.34 -12.61 -12.71
C LEU A 9 -1.18 -11.57 -13.82
N LEU A 10 -0.60 -11.94 -14.97
CA LEU A 10 -0.50 -11.06 -16.14
C LEU A 10 -1.88 -10.68 -16.70
N LYS A 11 -2.80 -11.64 -16.74
CA LYS A 11 -4.19 -11.41 -17.14
C LYS A 11 -4.88 -10.44 -16.17
N LEU A 12 -4.67 -10.59 -14.87
CA LEU A 12 -5.21 -9.67 -13.86
C LEU A 12 -4.64 -8.26 -14.01
N SER A 13 -3.32 -8.11 -14.19
CA SER A 13 -2.69 -6.82 -14.51
C SER A 13 -3.35 -6.14 -15.71
N SER A 14 -3.48 -6.85 -16.84
CA SER A 14 -4.08 -6.31 -18.06
C SER A 14 -5.55 -5.90 -17.86
N ASN A 15 -6.30 -6.72 -17.11
CA ASN A 15 -7.69 -6.42 -16.80
C ASN A 15 -7.81 -5.18 -15.92
N PHE A 16 -6.99 -5.06 -14.88
CA PHE A 16 -7.00 -3.93 -13.98
C PHE A 16 -6.68 -2.63 -14.74
N SER A 17 -5.64 -2.62 -15.58
CA SER A 17 -5.31 -1.47 -16.43
C SER A 17 -6.47 -1.06 -17.35
N LYS A 18 -7.19 -2.02 -17.94
CA LYS A 18 -8.37 -1.75 -18.77
C LYS A 18 -9.53 -1.15 -17.98
N MET A 19 -9.75 -1.63 -16.76
CA MET A 19 -10.80 -1.12 -15.87
C MET A 19 -10.50 0.32 -15.42
N LEU A 20 -9.24 0.59 -15.05
CA LEU A 20 -8.77 1.95 -14.77
C LEU A 20 -8.99 2.86 -15.98
N LYS A 21 -8.53 2.45 -17.17
CA LYS A 21 -8.74 3.22 -18.41
C LYS A 21 -10.22 3.51 -18.71
N LYS A 22 -11.10 2.53 -18.48
CA LYS A 22 -12.53 2.68 -18.70
C LYS A 22 -13.18 3.69 -17.74
N ARG A 23 -12.77 3.71 -16.46
CA ARG A 23 -13.37 4.58 -15.44
C ARG A 23 -12.74 5.98 -15.39
N PHE A 24 -11.43 6.07 -15.56
CA PHE A 24 -10.67 7.32 -15.48
C PHE A 24 -10.41 7.99 -16.85
N GLY A 25 -10.68 7.31 -17.97
CA GLY A 25 -10.38 7.81 -19.31
C GLY A 25 -8.90 7.68 -19.73
N LYS A 26 -7.98 7.59 -18.76
CA LYS A 26 -6.55 7.28 -18.95
C LYS A 26 -6.24 5.96 -18.26
N GLY A 27 -5.38 5.15 -18.88
CA GLY A 27 -4.86 3.93 -18.25
C GLY A 27 -3.48 4.17 -17.65
N PRO A 28 -3.04 3.35 -16.69
CA PRO A 28 -1.66 3.36 -16.21
C PRO A 28 -0.69 2.94 -17.32
N GLU A 29 0.56 3.40 -17.24
CA GLU A 29 1.61 2.91 -18.14
C GLU A 29 1.95 1.45 -17.82
N SER A 30 2.01 1.09 -16.54
CA SER A 30 2.20 -0.29 -16.13
C SER A 30 1.42 -0.65 -14.87
N CYS A 31 0.98 -1.91 -14.82
CA CYS A 31 0.42 -2.56 -13.65
C CYS A 31 1.12 -3.89 -13.43
N LEU A 32 1.78 -4.07 -12.29
CA LEU A 32 2.38 -5.33 -11.88
C LEU A 32 1.55 -5.97 -10.78
N THR A 33 1.03 -7.17 -11.04
CA THR A 33 0.27 -7.95 -10.07
C THR A 33 1.15 -9.06 -9.50
N VAL A 34 1.20 -9.17 -8.17
CA VAL A 34 1.97 -10.18 -7.45
C VAL A 34 1.06 -10.86 -6.44
N LEU A 35 1.10 -12.19 -6.35
CA LEU A 35 0.43 -12.95 -5.29
C LEU A 35 1.51 -13.52 -4.36
N ASN A 36 1.37 -13.30 -3.06
CA ASN A 36 2.23 -13.89 -2.04
C ASN A 36 1.38 -14.29 -0.82
N LYS A 37 1.43 -15.58 -0.44
CA LYS A 37 0.69 -16.14 0.72
C LYS A 37 -0.79 -15.71 0.82
N GLY A 38 -1.52 -15.75 -0.31
CA GLY A 38 -2.94 -15.39 -0.32
C GLY A 38 -3.23 -13.87 -0.25
N ARG A 39 -2.19 -13.05 -0.37
CA ARG A 39 -2.26 -11.59 -0.48
C ARG A 39 -1.89 -11.16 -1.90
N LEU A 40 -2.71 -10.32 -2.51
CA LEU A 40 -2.52 -9.80 -3.86
C LEU A 40 -2.09 -8.34 -3.79
N TYR A 41 -1.02 -8.01 -4.50
CA TYR A 41 -0.47 -6.67 -4.60
C TYR A 41 -0.56 -6.23 -6.05
N ILE A 42 -1.01 -5.01 -6.29
CA ILE A 42 -1.03 -4.40 -7.62
C ILE A 42 -0.29 -3.09 -7.53
N PHE A 43 0.90 -3.07 -8.13
CA PHE A 43 1.71 -1.87 -8.21
C PHE A 43 1.46 -1.18 -9.55
N VAL A 44 1.09 0.10 -9.48
CA VAL A 44 0.64 0.92 -10.61
C VAL A 44 1.65 2.03 -10.83
N ARG A 45 2.11 2.24 -12.07
CA ARG A 45 3.00 3.36 -12.44
C ARG A 45 2.38 4.25 -13.51
N ASN A 46 2.70 5.53 -13.41
CA ASN A 46 2.35 6.59 -14.35
C ASN A 46 0.85 6.65 -14.61
N PHE A 47 0.10 6.88 -13.54
CA PHE A 47 -1.36 6.88 -13.52
C PHE A 47 -1.93 8.10 -12.79
N ILE A 48 -1.76 9.26 -13.42
CA ILE A 48 -2.42 10.51 -13.05
C ILE A 48 -3.23 10.98 -14.24
N THR A 49 -4.50 11.33 -14.05
CA THR A 49 -5.36 11.85 -15.13
C THR A 49 -5.09 13.34 -15.37
N PRO A 50 -5.41 13.87 -16.56
CA PRO A 50 -5.27 15.32 -16.81
C PRO A 50 -6.06 16.19 -15.84
N ALA A 51 -7.24 15.71 -15.39
CA ALA A 51 -8.04 16.43 -14.40
C ALA A 51 -7.32 16.48 -13.03
N GLU A 52 -6.69 15.37 -12.63
CA GLU A 52 -5.89 15.33 -11.40
C GLU A 52 -4.62 16.16 -11.52
N GLU A 53 -3.93 16.17 -12.67
CA GLU A 53 -2.75 17.01 -12.93
C GLU A 53 -3.08 18.49 -12.62
N VAL A 54 -4.19 19.01 -13.14
CA VAL A 54 -4.65 20.40 -12.89
C VAL A 54 -4.94 20.66 -11.41
N LEU A 55 -5.58 19.72 -10.70
CA LEU A 55 -5.85 19.88 -9.27
C LEU A 55 -4.55 19.96 -8.46
N ILE A 56 -3.60 19.10 -8.79
CA ILE A 56 -2.30 19.02 -8.11
C ILE A 56 -1.46 20.28 -8.36
N GLU A 57 -1.46 20.80 -9.60
CA GLU A 57 -0.79 22.06 -9.97
C GLU A 57 -1.36 23.27 -9.24
N ASN A 58 -2.66 23.24 -8.90
CA ASN A 58 -3.34 24.28 -8.13
C ASN A 58 -3.27 24.06 -6.61
N GLU A 59 -2.46 23.11 -6.14
CA GLU A 59 -2.34 22.72 -4.73
C GLU A 59 -3.64 22.16 -4.09
N GLU A 60 -4.59 21.72 -4.91
CA GLU A 60 -5.88 21.12 -4.51
C GLU A 60 -5.75 19.60 -4.28
N TRP A 61 -4.75 19.20 -3.48
CA TRP A 61 -4.38 17.79 -3.25
C TRP A 61 -5.52 16.96 -2.66
N GLU A 62 -6.29 17.53 -1.74
CA GLU A 62 -7.42 16.87 -1.08
C GLU A 62 -8.53 16.56 -2.08
N LEU A 63 -8.81 17.49 -2.99
CA LEU A 63 -9.81 17.30 -4.04
C LEU A 63 -9.36 16.23 -5.04
N ALA A 64 -8.08 16.21 -5.40
CA ALA A 64 -7.50 15.17 -6.26
C ALA A 64 -7.62 13.76 -5.60
N ASN A 65 -7.26 13.65 -4.32
CA ASN A 65 -7.38 12.42 -3.54
C ASN A 65 -8.84 11.94 -3.45
N HIS A 66 -9.77 12.86 -3.17
CA HIS A 66 -11.20 12.55 -3.08
C HIS A 66 -11.76 12.07 -4.41
N PHE A 67 -11.46 12.78 -5.50
CA PHE A 67 -11.84 12.38 -6.87
C PHE A 67 -11.34 10.97 -7.19
N ARG A 68 -10.04 10.72 -6.94
CA ARG A 68 -9.44 9.41 -7.19
C ARG A 68 -10.14 8.32 -6.41
N SER A 69 -10.31 8.51 -5.10
CA SER A 69 -10.90 7.51 -4.21
C SER A 69 -12.32 7.15 -4.66
N ALA A 70 -13.14 8.17 -4.95
CA ALA A 70 -14.52 7.96 -5.39
C ALA A 70 -14.63 7.15 -6.69
N VAL A 71 -13.77 7.43 -7.69
CA VAL A 71 -13.76 6.66 -8.94
C VAL A 71 -13.17 5.26 -8.72
N PHE A 72 -12.10 5.16 -7.92
CA PHE A 72 -11.35 3.93 -7.67
C PHE A 72 -12.16 2.89 -6.90
N ASP A 73 -13.00 3.30 -5.95
CA ASP A 73 -13.92 2.42 -5.23
C ASP A 73 -14.83 1.63 -6.19
N SER A 74 -15.28 2.27 -7.27
CA SER A 74 -16.09 1.57 -8.29
C SER A 74 -15.27 0.55 -9.11
N VAL A 75 -13.98 0.84 -9.36
CA VAL A 75 -13.08 -0.05 -10.10
C VAL A 75 -12.76 -1.28 -9.25
N ILE A 76 -12.41 -1.06 -7.99
CA ILE A 76 -11.84 -2.12 -7.17
C ILE A 76 -12.87 -3.18 -6.79
N GLN A 77 -14.13 -2.81 -6.55
CA GLN A 77 -15.20 -3.76 -6.25
C GLN A 77 -15.42 -4.75 -7.41
N GLU A 78 -15.42 -4.26 -8.65
CA GLU A 78 -15.50 -5.11 -9.85
C GLU A 78 -14.23 -5.97 -9.98
N PHE A 79 -13.07 -5.44 -9.63
CA PHE A 79 -11.80 -6.15 -9.75
C PHE A 79 -11.67 -7.27 -8.72
N ILE A 80 -12.06 -7.05 -7.47
CA ILE A 80 -12.03 -8.03 -6.37
C ILE A 80 -12.82 -9.29 -6.77
N ALA A 81 -14.03 -9.13 -7.30
CA ALA A 81 -14.85 -10.26 -7.76
C ALA A 81 -14.12 -11.09 -8.84
N LYS A 82 -13.45 -10.41 -9.76
CA LYS A 82 -12.70 -11.05 -10.85
C LYS A 82 -11.41 -11.71 -10.38
N ALA A 83 -10.63 -11.02 -9.57
CA ALA A 83 -9.40 -11.54 -8.96
C ALA A 83 -9.70 -12.77 -8.11
N SER A 84 -10.78 -12.71 -7.33
CA SER A 84 -11.18 -13.83 -6.48
C SER A 84 -11.56 -15.07 -7.28
N LYS A 85 -12.28 -14.88 -8.40
CA LYS A 85 -12.62 -15.97 -9.33
C LYS A 85 -11.40 -16.55 -10.04
N VAL A 86 -10.47 -15.71 -10.49
CA VAL A 86 -9.28 -16.15 -11.24
C VAL A 86 -8.29 -16.89 -10.35
N LEU A 87 -8.13 -16.45 -9.10
CA LEU A 87 -7.14 -16.99 -8.18
C LEU A 87 -7.73 -18.01 -7.20
N GLU A 88 -9.05 -18.21 -7.22
CA GLU A 88 -9.79 -19.04 -6.27
C GLU A 88 -9.51 -18.65 -4.80
N ILE A 89 -9.36 -17.34 -4.56
CA ILE A 89 -9.10 -16.73 -3.25
C ILE A 89 -10.14 -15.67 -3.00
N ASP A 90 -10.93 -15.78 -1.93
CA ASP A 90 -12.00 -14.81 -1.63
C ASP A 90 -11.44 -13.53 -0.97
N PHE A 91 -10.95 -12.55 -1.72
CA PHE A 91 -10.38 -11.33 -1.13
C PHE A 91 -11.46 -10.51 -0.41
N LYS A 92 -11.38 -10.39 0.92
CA LYS A 92 -12.37 -9.66 1.74
C LYS A 92 -11.94 -8.27 2.14
N TYR A 93 -10.64 -8.01 2.22
CA TYR A 93 -10.12 -6.70 2.59
C TYR A 93 -9.29 -6.12 1.46
N PHE A 94 -9.36 -4.81 1.38
CA PHE A 94 -8.83 -4.03 0.30
C PHE A 94 -8.32 -2.72 0.87
N PHE A 95 -7.10 -2.36 0.46
CA PHE A 95 -6.47 -1.10 0.79
C PHE A 95 -5.75 -0.56 -0.43
N HIS A 96 -5.62 0.76 -0.51
CA HIS A 96 -4.79 1.40 -1.52
C HIS A 96 -4.17 2.69 -0.97
N ASP A 97 -3.08 3.08 -1.60
CA ASP A 97 -2.43 4.36 -1.37
C ASP A 97 -1.77 4.81 -2.68
N TRP A 98 -1.70 6.12 -2.88
CA TRP A 98 -1.23 6.75 -4.11
C TRP A 98 -0.23 7.85 -3.79
N ASN A 99 0.79 7.96 -4.63
CA ASN A 99 1.81 9.00 -4.57
C ASN A 99 1.78 9.80 -5.87
N TYR A 100 1.24 11.01 -5.82
CA TYR A 100 1.21 11.91 -6.99
C TYR A 100 2.61 12.37 -7.41
N SER A 101 3.54 12.55 -6.46
CA SER A 101 4.90 13.01 -6.73
C SER A 101 5.73 12.01 -7.54
N SER A 102 5.59 10.72 -7.27
CA SER A 102 6.23 9.63 -8.02
C SER A 102 5.31 9.04 -9.09
N ASN A 103 4.06 9.49 -9.15
CA ASN A 103 3.01 9.00 -10.03
C ASN A 103 2.83 7.46 -9.92
N THR A 104 2.84 6.96 -8.70
CA THR A 104 2.70 5.53 -8.39
C THR A 104 1.53 5.25 -7.47
N GLY A 105 1.07 4.01 -7.47
CA GLY A 105 0.06 3.52 -6.54
C GLY A 105 0.29 2.09 -6.16
N LEU A 106 -0.18 1.73 -4.99
CA LEU A 106 -0.20 0.35 -4.52
C LEU A 106 -1.61 -0.01 -4.09
N VAL A 107 -2.08 -1.15 -4.57
CA VAL A 107 -3.33 -1.78 -4.16
C VAL A 107 -2.98 -3.08 -3.47
N PHE A 108 -3.60 -3.31 -2.32
CA PHE A 108 -3.37 -4.46 -1.48
C PHE A 108 -4.70 -5.15 -1.19
N LEU A 109 -4.83 -6.41 -1.59
CA LEU A 109 -5.99 -7.25 -1.33
C LEU A 109 -5.58 -8.45 -0.48
N GLU A 110 -6.42 -8.80 0.49
CA GLU A 110 -6.21 -9.96 1.35
C GLU A 110 -7.51 -10.73 1.57
N HIS A 111 -7.41 -12.06 1.68
CA HIS A 111 -8.54 -12.96 1.91
C HIS A 111 -9.14 -12.79 3.31
N LEU A 112 -8.39 -13.23 4.32
CA LEU A 112 -8.68 -13.13 5.75
C LEU A 112 -7.34 -12.86 6.44
N HIS A 113 -7.37 -12.41 7.70
CA HIS A 113 -6.16 -12.26 8.48
C HIS A 113 -5.47 -13.62 8.55
N VAL A 114 -4.43 -13.81 7.73
CA VAL A 114 -3.64 -15.02 7.78
C VAL A 114 -2.83 -14.88 9.06
N ASP A 115 -3.13 -15.72 10.05
CA ASP A 115 -2.18 -16.06 11.09
C ASP A 115 -1.00 -16.74 10.40
N GLU A 116 -0.13 -15.92 9.82
CA GLU A 116 1.10 -16.40 9.23
C GLU A 116 1.94 -17.00 10.34
N GLU A 117 2.47 -18.20 10.09
CA GLU A 117 3.55 -18.77 10.89
C GLU A 117 4.63 -17.71 11.10
N LYS A 118 5.16 -17.63 12.33
CA LYS A 118 6.26 -16.72 12.68
C LYS A 118 7.37 -16.87 11.64
N VAL A 119 7.50 -15.86 10.77
CA VAL A 119 8.59 -15.80 9.80
C VAL A 119 9.88 -15.72 10.61
N ILE A 120 10.77 -16.70 10.45
CA ILE A 120 12.11 -16.63 11.02
C ILE A 120 12.85 -15.54 10.25
N LEU A 121 12.95 -14.36 10.87
CA LEU A 121 13.65 -13.23 10.30
C LEU A 121 15.16 -13.43 10.48
N ASP A 122 15.91 -13.16 9.41
CA ASP A 122 17.36 -13.06 9.50
C ASP A 122 17.79 -11.84 10.33
N SER A 123 19.09 -11.76 10.64
CA SER A 123 19.63 -10.68 11.47
C SER A 123 19.47 -9.30 10.82
N GLN A 124 19.50 -9.22 9.48
CA GLN A 124 19.33 -7.96 8.76
C GLN A 124 17.88 -7.46 8.83
N SER A 125 16.91 -8.34 8.62
CA SER A 125 15.47 -8.04 8.67
C SER A 125 15.06 -7.62 10.09
N ASN A 126 15.60 -8.27 11.12
CA ASN A 126 15.40 -7.85 12.51
C ASN A 126 15.96 -6.45 12.79
N ARG A 127 17.17 -6.14 12.30
CA ARG A 127 17.74 -4.79 12.42
C ARG A 127 16.90 -3.75 11.68
N PHE A 128 16.38 -4.13 10.51
CA PHE A 128 15.54 -3.25 9.70
C PHE A 128 14.22 -2.91 10.41
N LEU A 129 13.54 -3.90 11.00
CA LEU A 129 12.33 -3.66 11.78
C LEU A 129 12.57 -2.72 12.96
N LYS A 130 13.73 -2.80 13.63
CA LYS A 130 14.08 -1.86 14.71
C LYS A 130 14.18 -0.42 14.22
N VAL A 131 14.78 -0.19 13.04
CA VAL A 131 14.82 1.17 12.46
C VAL A 131 13.43 1.66 12.07
N VAL A 132 12.58 0.79 11.53
CA VAL A 132 11.19 1.14 11.23
C VAL A 132 10.42 1.49 12.51
N GLU A 133 10.63 0.75 13.60
CA GLU A 133 10.06 1.05 14.92
C GLU A 133 10.60 2.39 15.46
N GLU A 134 11.92 2.61 15.43
CA GLU A 134 12.57 3.86 15.89
C GLU A 134 12.05 5.11 15.17
N ILE A 135 11.88 5.02 13.83
CA ILE A 135 11.25 6.09 13.05
C ILE A 135 9.77 6.22 13.44
N GLY A 136 9.06 5.09 13.53
CA GLY A 136 7.63 5.05 13.87
C GLY A 136 7.29 5.68 15.22
N LEU A 137 8.17 5.56 16.22
CA LEU A 137 8.01 6.20 17.53
C LEU A 137 7.90 7.73 17.48
N GLN A 138 8.33 8.36 16.40
CA GLN A 138 8.19 9.81 16.18
C GLN A 138 6.90 10.19 15.45
N LEU A 139 6.22 9.21 14.84
CA LEU A 139 5.10 9.42 13.91
C LEU A 139 3.76 8.94 14.48
N HIS A 140 3.79 7.87 15.26
CA HIS A 140 2.64 7.25 15.88
C HIS A 140 3.02 6.71 17.27
N LYS A 141 2.02 6.27 18.05
CA LYS A 141 2.30 5.66 19.36
C LYS A 141 3.13 4.39 19.20
N LYS A 142 3.80 3.96 20.27
CA LYS A 142 4.57 2.72 20.28
C LYS A 142 3.72 1.53 19.81
N PRO A 143 4.17 0.73 18.81
CA PRO A 143 3.48 -0.48 18.39
C PRO A 143 3.37 -1.52 19.50
N GLU A 144 2.24 -2.23 19.52
CA GLU A 144 2.10 -3.46 20.32
C GLU A 144 2.82 -4.62 19.62
N GLU A 145 2.74 -4.65 18.29
CA GLU A 145 3.42 -5.64 17.45
C GLU A 145 3.91 -4.99 16.15
N ILE A 146 5.11 -5.37 15.72
CA ILE A 146 5.64 -5.06 14.39
C ILE A 146 6.15 -6.36 13.76
N ARG A 147 5.68 -6.66 12.54
CA ARG A 147 6.09 -7.86 11.82
C ARG A 147 6.29 -7.61 10.34
N MET A 148 7.32 -8.22 9.78
CA MET A 148 7.55 -8.25 8.35
C MET A 148 6.89 -9.50 7.77
N PHE A 149 5.94 -9.33 6.86
CA PHE A 149 5.26 -10.45 6.18
C PHE A 149 5.80 -10.67 4.77
N MET A 150 6.51 -9.69 4.21
CA MET A 150 7.08 -9.76 2.88
C MET A 150 8.39 -8.99 2.80
N ASN A 151 9.40 -9.63 2.22
CA ASN A 151 10.68 -9.00 1.91
C ASN A 151 11.20 -9.59 0.59
N THR A 152 11.14 -8.80 -0.47
CA THR A 152 11.68 -9.15 -1.79
C THR A 152 12.75 -8.13 -2.17
N HIS A 153 13.45 -8.38 -3.28
CA HIS A 153 14.48 -7.47 -3.80
C HIS A 153 13.95 -6.09 -4.22
N ASN A 154 12.62 -5.92 -4.35
CA ASN A 154 11.97 -4.70 -4.86
C ASN A 154 10.84 -4.18 -3.96
N MET A 155 10.46 -4.91 -2.90
CA MET A 155 9.35 -4.52 -2.04
C MET A 155 9.48 -5.14 -0.65
N CYS A 156 9.20 -4.36 0.39
CA CYS A 156 9.01 -4.84 1.75
C CYS A 156 7.61 -4.47 2.24
N GLY A 157 6.95 -5.41 2.92
CA GLY A 157 5.67 -5.22 3.58
C GLY A 157 5.79 -5.48 5.07
N ILE A 158 5.40 -4.49 5.88
CA ILE A 158 5.47 -4.50 7.34
C ILE A 158 4.08 -4.21 7.88
N GLU A 159 3.61 -5.06 8.78
CA GLU A 159 2.42 -4.80 9.58
C GLU A 159 2.84 -4.20 10.93
N ILE A 160 2.14 -3.13 11.32
CA ILE A 160 2.33 -2.41 12.56
C ILE A 160 0.97 -2.37 13.25
N SER A 161 0.84 -3.11 14.34
CA SER A 161 -0.43 -3.28 15.05
C SER A 161 -0.41 -2.58 16.39
N GLY A 162 -1.60 -2.20 16.85
CA GLY A 162 -1.72 -1.57 18.16
C GLY A 162 -1.17 -0.16 18.18
N ILE A 163 -1.25 0.60 17.07
CA ILE A 163 -0.79 2.01 17.00
C ILE A 163 -1.93 3.03 16.94
N GLN A 164 -3.16 2.59 16.70
CA GLN A 164 -4.33 3.46 16.65
C GLN A 164 -4.62 4.08 18.02
N THR A 165 -4.84 5.38 18.03
CA THR A 165 -5.23 6.16 19.19
C THR A 165 -6.75 6.12 19.40
N HIS A 166 -7.20 6.54 20.59
CA HIS A 166 -8.62 6.70 20.86
C HIS A 166 -9.27 7.73 19.91
N LEU A 167 -8.54 8.81 19.59
CA LEU A 167 -9.02 9.84 18.67
C LEU A 167 -9.26 9.27 17.26
N GLU A 168 -8.31 8.51 16.71
CA GLU A 168 -8.49 7.87 15.40
C GLU A 168 -9.64 6.87 15.39
N THR A 169 -9.83 6.14 16.49
CA THR A 169 -10.99 5.24 16.66
C THR A 169 -12.31 6.01 16.60
N LEU A 170 -12.39 7.18 17.26
CA LEU A 170 -13.58 8.03 17.21
C LEU A 170 -13.81 8.63 15.81
N LEU A 171 -12.74 9.11 15.16
CA LEU A 171 -12.82 9.65 13.80
C LEU A 171 -13.33 8.59 12.81
N PHE A 172 -12.82 7.36 12.90
CA PHE A 172 -13.26 6.25 12.06
C PHE A 172 -14.74 5.92 12.28
N LYS A 173 -15.17 5.74 13.53
CA LYS A 173 -16.56 5.44 13.87
C LYS A 173 -17.55 6.52 13.43
N ASN A 174 -17.10 7.78 13.39
CA ASN A 174 -17.91 8.90 12.98
C ASN A 174 -17.85 9.17 11.46
N GLY A 175 -17.17 8.33 10.67
CA GLY A 175 -17.06 8.50 9.22
C GLY A 175 -16.18 9.66 8.78
N ASN A 176 -15.32 10.19 9.66
CA ASN A 176 -14.45 11.33 9.37
C ASN A 176 -13.16 10.90 8.63
N SER A 177 -13.33 10.35 7.43
CA SER A 177 -12.24 9.78 6.63
C SER A 177 -11.17 10.80 6.21
N HIS A 178 -11.54 12.07 6.03
CA HIS A 178 -10.60 13.13 5.64
C HIS A 178 -9.46 13.31 6.66
N PHE A 179 -9.79 13.45 7.96
CA PHE A 179 -8.76 13.59 9.00
C PHE A 179 -7.88 12.35 9.14
N LEU A 180 -8.46 11.17 8.90
CA LEU A 180 -7.71 9.91 8.89
C LEU A 180 -6.72 9.85 7.72
N GLN A 181 -7.14 10.25 6.52
CA GLN A 181 -6.28 10.33 5.34
C GLN A 181 -5.15 11.34 5.51
N GLN A 182 -5.43 12.50 6.10
CA GLN A 182 -4.41 13.49 6.44
C GLN A 182 -3.38 12.93 7.43
N HIS A 183 -3.85 12.20 8.44
CA HIS A 183 -2.96 11.54 9.40
C HIS A 183 -2.07 10.49 8.73
N LEU A 184 -2.62 9.62 7.87
CA LEU A 184 -1.83 8.63 7.11
C LEU A 184 -0.81 9.30 6.20
N THR A 185 -1.18 10.40 5.55
CA THR A 185 -0.27 11.22 4.74
C THR A 185 0.90 11.75 5.56
N HIS A 186 0.64 12.22 6.78
CA HIS A 186 1.68 12.68 7.70
C HIS A 186 2.65 11.54 8.08
N ILE A 187 2.13 10.36 8.43
CA ILE A 187 2.95 9.17 8.73
C ILE A 187 3.83 8.81 7.51
N LYS A 188 3.24 8.74 6.32
CA LYS A 188 3.95 8.45 5.07
C LYS A 188 5.09 9.44 4.81
N GLN A 189 4.82 10.74 4.94
CA GLN A 189 5.83 11.78 4.80
C GLN A 189 6.93 11.67 5.88
N GLY A 190 6.57 11.27 7.09
CA GLY A 190 7.51 10.99 8.17
C GLY A 190 8.53 9.92 7.81
N TYR A 191 8.07 8.78 7.28
CA TYR A 191 8.96 7.72 6.79
C TYR A 191 9.82 8.18 5.61
N LEU A 192 9.25 8.93 4.67
CA LEU A 192 10.02 9.50 3.54
C LEU A 192 11.11 10.46 3.99
N LYS A 193 10.86 11.31 5.01
CA LYS A 193 11.90 12.19 5.60
C LYS A 193 13.06 11.40 6.20
N HIS A 194 12.80 10.19 6.69
CA HIS A 194 13.79 9.28 7.25
C HIS A 194 14.32 8.25 6.24
N LYS A 195 14.09 8.46 4.93
CA LYS A 195 14.55 7.57 3.85
C LYS A 195 16.00 7.13 3.98
N LYS A 196 16.93 8.06 4.28
CA LYS A 196 18.36 7.72 4.44
C LYS A 196 18.62 6.72 5.58
N GLN A 197 17.85 6.78 6.66
CA GLN A 197 17.97 5.83 7.77
C GLN A 197 17.46 4.45 7.36
N LEU A 198 16.32 4.38 6.67
CA LEU A 198 15.80 3.12 6.09
C LEU A 198 16.81 2.49 5.12
N GLU A 199 17.42 3.30 4.26
CA GLU A 199 18.43 2.88 3.28
C GLU A 199 19.79 2.53 3.89
N SER A 200 20.05 2.85 5.16
CA SER A 200 21.34 2.59 5.81
C SER A 200 21.56 1.11 6.15
N ILE A 201 20.47 0.37 6.33
CA ILE A 201 20.48 -1.07 6.61
C ILE A 201 20.37 -1.89 5.32
N LEU A 202 19.85 -1.28 4.27
CA LEU A 202 19.56 -1.91 2.99
C LEU A 202 20.60 -1.54 1.92
N ASN A 203 20.93 -2.49 1.05
CA ASN A 203 21.70 -2.23 -0.16
C ASN A 203 20.85 -1.63 -1.30
N TYR A 204 19.66 -1.12 -0.96
CA TYR A 204 18.65 -0.65 -1.89
C TYR A 204 18.26 0.80 -1.58
N SER A 205 17.84 1.52 -2.61
CA SER A 205 17.20 2.82 -2.47
C SER A 205 15.71 2.63 -2.23
N VAL A 206 15.10 3.47 -1.39
CA VAL A 206 13.64 3.50 -1.18
C VAL A 206 13.02 4.44 -2.21
N ASP A 207 12.40 3.90 -3.25
CA ASP A 207 11.78 4.70 -4.31
C ASP A 207 10.43 5.27 -3.89
N ASP A 208 9.64 4.47 -3.18
CA ASP A 208 8.28 4.81 -2.75
C ASP A 208 7.99 4.24 -1.37
N VAL A 209 7.08 4.93 -0.67
CA VAL A 209 6.50 4.51 0.60
C VAL A 209 4.98 4.56 0.47
N PHE A 210 4.31 3.52 0.93
CA PHE A 210 2.85 3.49 1.03
C PHE A 210 2.43 3.15 2.45
N VAL A 211 1.40 3.82 2.95
CA VAL A 211 0.85 3.58 4.30
C VAL A 211 -0.65 3.37 4.18
N MET A 212 -1.10 2.20 4.60
CA MET A 212 -2.50 1.79 4.56
C MET A 212 -2.96 1.44 5.97
N CYS A 213 -4.26 1.58 6.25
CA CYS A 213 -4.80 1.30 7.58
C CYS A 213 -6.10 0.51 7.52
N ASP A 214 -6.17 -0.46 8.43
CA ASP A 214 -7.34 -1.24 8.79
C ASP A 214 -7.77 -0.82 10.20
N TYR A 215 -8.61 0.23 10.27
CA TYR A 215 -9.06 0.84 11.53
C TYR A 215 -9.96 -0.08 12.36
N GLU A 216 -10.59 -1.09 11.75
CA GLU A 216 -11.39 -2.07 12.49
C GLU A 216 -10.51 -3.00 13.31
N ARG A 217 -9.31 -3.31 12.80
CA ARG A 217 -8.36 -4.24 13.43
C ARG A 217 -7.16 -3.56 14.07
N ASN A 218 -7.11 -2.23 14.11
CA ASN A 218 -5.98 -1.47 14.65
C ASN A 218 -4.64 -1.94 14.05
N ARG A 219 -4.61 -2.01 12.71
CA ARG A 219 -3.47 -2.51 11.95
C ARG A 219 -3.13 -1.54 10.83
N TYR A 220 -1.86 -1.16 10.76
CA TYR A 220 -1.30 -0.37 9.70
C TYR A 220 -0.38 -1.25 8.87
N VAL A 221 -0.35 -1.01 7.57
CA VAL A 221 0.51 -1.72 6.65
C VAL A 221 1.41 -0.70 5.96
N LEU A 222 2.70 -0.81 6.24
CA LEU A 222 3.75 -0.02 5.62
C LEU A 222 4.36 -0.84 4.48
N PHE A 223 4.36 -0.26 3.28
CA PHE A 223 5.11 -0.80 2.15
C PHE A 223 6.24 0.12 1.76
N LEU A 224 7.39 -0.48 1.47
CA LEU A 224 8.56 0.21 0.93
C LEU A 224 8.90 -0.43 -0.41
N ILE A 225 9.01 0.39 -1.45
CA ILE A 225 9.43 -0.05 -2.79
C ILE A 225 10.91 0.25 -2.95
N PHE A 226 11.63 -0.73 -3.49
CA PHE A 226 13.08 -0.68 -3.60
C PHE A 226 13.56 -0.71 -5.06
N SER A 227 14.61 0.07 -5.32
CA SER A 227 15.48 -0.11 -6.49
C SER A 227 16.91 -0.44 -6.04
N LYS A 228 17.69 -1.06 -6.93
CA LYS A 228 19.13 -1.17 -6.71
C LYS A 228 19.74 0.23 -6.68
N LYS A 229 20.59 0.50 -5.68
CA LYS A 229 21.39 1.74 -5.66
C LYS A 229 22.17 1.84 -6.96
N ALA A 230 22.06 2.97 -7.67
CA ALA A 230 22.96 3.29 -8.76
C ALA A 230 24.39 3.37 -8.19
N ILE A 231 25.33 2.67 -8.82
CA ILE A 231 26.75 2.66 -8.46
C ILE A 231 27.35 4.02 -8.83
#